data_AF-A0A7S4VT81-F1
#
_entry.id   AF-A0A7S4VT81-F1
#
_cell.length_a   1.000
_cell.length_b   1.000
_cell.length_c   1.000
_cell.angle_alpha   90.00
_cell.angle_beta   90.00
_cell.angle_gamma   90.00
#
_symmetry.space_group_name_H-M   'P 1'
#
loop_
_entity.id
_entity.type
_entity.pdbx_description
1 polymer ?
#
loop_
_entity_poly.entity_id
_entity_poly.type
_entity_poly.pdbx_seq_one_letter_code
_entity_poly.pdbx_strand_id
1 'polypeptide(L)'
;MRGPTSTPIIPLAKLPTNSTSTTTPTPPPKVGEELLYNITFLCNSYEDQLKSTHSFVSSTSSKVTSLANDVHQLQSSLQKQNEKIDTLTQVLSILNTMEQDVSVGRSRKEAEEILMTQLASLEELFSVQELRDIQYDGMILPSLVSPFIECYYLPKYWNEKASLFDEKEESSSHVCREIVTNICHLAKCICSHAKDKEQHERTQQLIYTLVTQHVVPRVKHAFQSTLSWDPLVQVEDGLRLYESLIDSVKENENDMGVDDDVKEEEGLFGVQHDDEDVIMELQAAAAAARNQTSNTKTLVNLVKEEIMFDVIYPRLYRTLHEWKPIIFNQQLHHPLHTWIVPWLPHLNHRSMLQTLLPDVQRKIKSTLTFLARRYKNDAADDDIMDYFQQCQSVIQPWRMILETQIIYNLVSESMVPRLGRLLSKMTISISGKKQDWSRLDLVCELLDIGLLSQFDFISLVEGEVMSHWADTMHEWISSKMEKKKEDEGEV
;
A
#
# COMPACT_ATOMS: atom_id res chain seq x y z
N MET A 1 7.27 53.15 7.06
CA MET A 1 7.20 54.07 8.22
C MET A 1 8.47 53.93 9.07
N ARG A 2 9.47 54.78 8.81
CA ARG A 2 10.52 55.18 9.76
C ARG A 2 10.54 56.70 9.72
N GLY A 3 10.53 57.32 10.89
CA GLY A 3 10.31 58.76 11.09
C GLY A 3 11.43 59.66 10.53
N PRO A 4 11.22 60.99 10.60
CA PRO A 4 12.09 61.99 10.02
C PRO A 4 13.41 62.01 10.78
N THR A 5 14.50 61.62 10.12
CA THR A 5 15.84 61.68 10.70
C THR A 5 16.52 62.97 10.26
N SER A 6 16.70 63.84 11.25
CA SER A 6 17.77 64.82 11.39
C SER A 6 18.06 65.72 10.19
N THR A 7 17.52 66.93 10.26
CA THR A 7 18.17 68.13 9.71
C THR A 7 19.65 68.10 10.07
N PRO A 8 20.58 68.31 9.11
CA PRO A 8 21.97 68.53 9.45
C PRO A 8 22.05 69.83 10.25
N ILE A 9 22.31 69.70 11.55
CA ILE A 9 22.79 70.79 12.39
C ILE A 9 24.11 71.23 11.75
N ILE A 10 24.07 72.37 11.04
CA ILE A 10 25.28 73.06 10.63
C ILE A 10 26.07 73.31 11.93
N PRO A 11 27.30 72.81 12.07
CA PRO A 11 28.12 73.15 13.22
C PRO A 11 28.33 74.66 13.15
N LEU A 12 27.68 75.37 14.07
CA LEU A 12 27.95 76.77 14.33
C LEU A 12 29.46 76.86 14.58
N ALA A 13 30.18 77.47 13.64
CA ALA A 13 31.62 77.64 13.73
C ALA A 13 31.93 78.24 15.11
N LYS A 14 32.65 77.48 15.93
CA LYS A 14 33.22 77.97 17.18
C LYS A 14 34.03 79.20 16.83
N LEU A 15 33.61 80.36 17.33
CA LEU A 15 34.44 81.57 17.34
C LEU A 15 35.83 81.19 17.87
N PRO A 16 36.91 81.62 17.23
CA PRO A 16 38.24 81.49 17.80
C PRO A 16 38.24 82.25 19.14
N THR A 17 38.48 81.50 20.20
CA THR A 17 38.76 82.02 21.53
C THR A 17 40.11 82.72 21.46
N ASN A 18 40.09 84.02 21.78
CA ASN A 18 41.27 84.87 21.93
C ASN A 18 42.32 84.18 22.81
N SER A 19 43.42 83.75 22.20
CA SER A 19 44.66 83.45 22.91
C SER A 19 45.60 84.65 22.73
N THR A 20 45.68 85.40 23.82
CA THR A 20 46.53 86.56 24.05
C THR A 20 47.99 86.21 23.80
N SER A 21 48.62 86.80 22.79
CA SER A 21 50.08 86.86 22.68
C SER A 21 50.54 88.25 22.24
N THR A 22 50.88 89.03 23.27
CA THR A 22 52.09 89.87 23.39
C THR A 22 52.71 90.37 22.08
N THR A 23 52.15 91.50 21.63
CA THR A 23 52.81 92.69 21.07
C THR A 23 54.34 92.68 21.07
N THR A 24 54.91 92.43 19.90
CA THR A 24 56.12 93.10 19.42
C THR A 24 55.76 93.81 18.10
N PRO A 25 56.20 95.06 17.87
CA PRO A 25 55.68 95.90 16.80
C PRO A 25 56.23 95.42 15.46
N THR A 26 55.50 94.49 14.83
CA THR A 26 55.67 94.20 13.42
C THR A 26 55.45 95.51 12.64
N PRO A 27 56.35 95.88 11.72
CA PRO A 27 56.20 97.07 10.91
C PRO A 27 54.82 97.05 10.24
N PRO A 28 54.17 98.23 10.04
CA PRO A 28 52.82 98.33 9.51
C PRO A 28 52.73 97.37 8.32
N PRO A 29 51.82 96.38 8.36
CA PRO A 29 51.72 95.39 7.31
C PRO A 29 51.62 96.20 6.03
N LYS A 30 52.63 96.01 5.17
CA LYS A 30 52.65 96.69 3.88
C LYS A 30 51.31 96.34 3.29
N VAL A 31 50.52 97.32 2.86
CA VAL A 31 49.13 97.17 2.40
C VAL A 31 48.91 95.92 1.50
N GLY A 32 49.96 95.47 0.80
CA GLY A 32 50.01 94.19 0.11
C GLY A 32 49.78 92.91 0.94
N GLU A 33 50.27 92.77 2.17
CA GLU A 33 50.14 91.54 2.99
C GLU A 33 48.72 91.36 3.56
N GLU A 34 48.09 92.43 4.07
CA GLU A 34 46.67 92.38 4.49
C GLU A 34 45.73 92.16 3.31
N LEU A 35 46.03 92.75 2.15
CA LEU A 35 45.28 92.51 0.93
C LEU A 35 45.42 91.04 0.50
N LEU A 36 46.64 90.47 0.55
CA LEU A 36 46.89 89.08 0.21
C LEU A 36 46.16 88.13 1.16
N TYR A 37 46.16 88.41 2.47
CA TYR A 37 45.43 87.63 3.47
C TYR A 37 43.92 87.68 3.23
N ASN A 38 43.35 88.86 3.01
CA ASN A 38 41.91 89.02 2.75
C ASN A 38 41.49 88.34 1.45
N ILE A 39 42.31 88.44 0.40
CA ILE A 39 42.09 87.73 -0.87
C ILE A 39 42.19 86.21 -0.65
N THR A 40 43.18 85.73 0.09
CA THR A 40 43.35 84.30 0.38
C THR A 40 42.20 83.76 1.22
N PHE A 41 41.72 84.52 2.22
CA PHE A 41 40.57 84.16 3.03
C PHE A 41 39.28 84.10 2.20
N LEU A 42 39.05 85.11 1.33
CA LEU A 42 37.92 85.08 0.40
C LEU A 42 38.01 83.88 -0.55
N CYS A 43 39.18 83.63 -1.13
CA CYS A 43 39.42 82.47 -1.99
C CYS A 43 39.12 81.16 -1.25
N ASN A 44 39.65 80.97 -0.04
CA ASN A 44 39.42 79.76 0.75
C ASN A 44 37.94 79.60 1.14
N SER A 45 37.26 80.69 1.55
CA SER A 45 35.84 80.67 1.91
C SER A 45 34.96 80.32 0.71
N TYR A 46 35.25 80.91 -0.45
CA TYR A 46 34.56 80.57 -1.70
C TYR A 46 34.91 79.16 -2.17
N GLU A 47 36.14 78.70 -1.99
CA GLU A 47 36.56 77.33 -2.33
C GLU A 47 35.86 76.30 -1.44
N ASP A 48 35.75 76.54 -0.14
CA ASP A 48 35.01 75.68 0.80
C ASP A 48 33.51 75.69 0.49
N GLN A 49 32.94 76.85 0.16
CA GLN A 49 31.56 76.95 -0.31
C GLN A 49 31.35 76.19 -1.62
N LEU A 50 32.31 76.28 -2.56
CA LEU A 50 32.28 75.56 -3.83
C LEU A 50 32.38 74.04 -3.62
N LYS A 51 33.29 73.58 -2.75
CA LYS A 51 33.44 72.16 -2.39
C LYS A 51 32.21 71.62 -1.68
N SER A 52 31.64 72.38 -0.75
CA SER A 52 30.42 72.01 -0.03
C SER A 52 29.23 71.91 -0.99
N THR A 53 29.00 72.94 -1.82
CA THR A 53 27.93 72.92 -2.83
C THR A 53 28.15 71.81 -3.85
N HIS A 54 29.37 71.59 -4.33
CA HIS A 54 29.69 70.47 -5.21
C HIS A 54 29.40 69.11 -4.56
N SER A 55 29.81 68.89 -3.30
CA SER A 55 29.53 67.65 -2.56
C SER A 55 28.03 67.44 -2.34
N PHE A 56 27.28 68.51 -2.06
CA PHE A 56 25.83 68.47 -1.91
C PHE A 56 25.15 68.15 -3.24
N VAL A 57 25.58 68.76 -4.35
CA VAL A 57 25.08 68.47 -5.69
C VAL A 57 25.41 67.03 -6.09
N SER A 58 26.63 66.55 -5.85
CA SER A 58 27.03 65.17 -6.12
C SER A 58 26.24 64.15 -5.28
N SER A 59 25.99 64.44 -4.00
CA SER A 59 25.17 63.62 -3.11
C SER A 59 23.71 63.58 -3.58
N THR A 60 23.17 64.75 -3.93
CA THR A 60 21.79 64.88 -4.45
C THR A 60 21.66 64.16 -5.79
N SER A 61 22.62 64.31 -6.69
CA SER A 61 22.68 63.60 -7.97
C SER A 61 22.70 62.07 -7.75
N SER A 62 23.54 61.58 -6.84
CA SER A 62 23.60 60.14 -6.51
C SER A 62 22.27 59.61 -5.95
N LYS A 63 21.58 60.39 -5.09
CA LYS A 63 20.25 60.05 -4.57
C LYS A 63 19.19 60.04 -5.67
N VAL A 64 19.22 61.02 -6.58
CA VAL A 64 18.32 61.07 -7.73
C VAL A 64 18.54 59.85 -8.63
N THR A 65 19.80 59.46 -8.88
CA THR A 65 20.11 58.24 -9.64
C THR A 65 19.64 56.98 -8.93
N SER A 66 19.83 56.87 -7.60
CA SER A 66 19.33 55.74 -6.81
C SER A 66 17.81 55.64 -6.87
N LEU A 67 17.10 56.76 -6.68
CA LEU A 67 15.63 56.78 -6.77
C LEU A 67 15.13 56.46 -8.18
N ALA A 68 15.83 56.90 -9.22
CA ALA A 68 15.50 56.53 -10.60
C ALA A 68 15.64 55.01 -10.81
N ASN A 69 16.69 54.40 -10.26
CA ASN A 69 16.87 52.94 -10.31
C ASN A 69 15.77 52.20 -9.52
N ASP A 70 15.39 52.69 -8.34
CA ASP A 70 14.32 52.10 -7.53
C ASP A 70 12.97 52.19 -8.26
N VAL A 71 12.66 53.34 -8.88
CA VAL A 71 11.45 53.51 -9.70
C VAL A 71 11.45 52.55 -10.88
N HIS A 72 12.57 52.39 -11.58
CA HIS A 72 12.71 51.44 -12.68
C HIS A 72 12.52 49.99 -12.21
N GLN A 73 13.10 49.61 -11.06
CA GLN A 73 12.93 48.29 -10.47
C GLN A 73 11.47 48.01 -10.07
N LEU A 74 10.80 49.00 -9.47
CA LEU A 74 9.38 48.90 -9.11
C LEU A 74 8.48 48.81 -10.35
N GLN A 75 8.76 49.58 -11.41
CA GLN A 75 8.04 49.49 -12.68
C GLN A 75 8.18 48.11 -13.32
N SER A 76 9.40 47.56 -13.35
CA SER A 76 9.64 46.19 -13.83
C SER A 76 8.92 45.14 -12.97
N SER A 77 8.92 45.31 -11.64
CA SER A 77 8.18 44.42 -10.74
C SER A 77 6.67 44.49 -10.93
N LEU A 78 6.12 45.69 -11.16
CA LEU A 78 4.70 45.90 -11.41
C LEU A 78 4.28 45.28 -12.74
N GLN A 79 5.10 45.42 -13.79
CA GLN A 79 4.85 44.76 -15.07
C GLN A 79 4.78 43.23 -14.90
N LYS A 80 5.75 42.62 -14.21
CA LYS A 80 5.73 41.17 -13.93
C LYS A 80 4.51 40.74 -13.12
N GLN A 81 4.02 41.58 -12.21
CA GLN A 81 2.81 41.28 -11.45
C GLN A 81 1.55 41.38 -12.32
N ASN A 82 1.46 42.36 -13.22
CA ASN A 82 0.35 42.47 -14.16
C ASN A 82 0.31 41.28 -15.11
N GLU A 83 1.46 40.87 -15.67
CA GLU A 83 1.58 39.67 -16.50
C GLU A 83 1.06 38.42 -15.74
N LYS A 84 1.43 38.27 -14.46
CA LYS A 84 0.90 37.18 -13.61
C LYS A 84 -0.61 37.27 -13.36
N ILE A 85 -1.14 38.47 -13.15
CA ILE A 85 -2.59 38.69 -12.97
C ILE A 85 -3.35 38.30 -14.25
N ASP A 86 -2.82 38.67 -15.41
CA ASP A 86 -3.41 38.33 -16.70
C ASP A 86 -3.40 36.81 -16.91
N THR A 87 -2.27 36.13 -16.65
CA THR A 87 -2.19 34.66 -16.68
C THR A 87 -3.20 34.01 -15.74
N LEU A 88 -3.30 34.45 -14.48
CA LEU A 88 -4.26 33.91 -13.52
C LEU A 88 -5.71 34.14 -13.94
N THR A 89 -6.01 35.28 -14.56
CA THR A 89 -7.34 35.58 -15.09
C THR A 89 -7.70 34.63 -16.23
N GLN A 90 -6.74 34.31 -17.10
CA GLN A 90 -6.92 33.32 -18.16
C GLN A 90 -7.13 31.91 -17.60
N VAL A 91 -6.32 31.50 -16.61
CA VAL A 91 -6.49 30.22 -15.90
C VAL A 91 -7.90 30.11 -15.31
N LEU A 92 -8.37 31.14 -14.60
CA LEU A 92 -9.72 31.14 -14.02
C LEU A 92 -10.80 31.03 -15.10
N SER A 93 -10.62 31.66 -16.26
CA SER A 93 -11.56 31.54 -17.38
C SER A 93 -11.62 30.11 -17.94
N ILE A 94 -10.47 29.44 -18.05
CA ILE A 94 -10.36 28.03 -18.47
C ILE A 94 -11.06 27.13 -17.46
N LEU A 95 -10.79 27.31 -16.15
CA LEU A 95 -11.41 26.53 -15.08
C LEU A 95 -12.93 26.69 -15.03
N ASN A 96 -13.44 27.92 -15.18
CA ASN A 96 -14.89 28.17 -15.24
C ASN A 96 -15.52 27.47 -16.45
N THR A 97 -14.83 27.43 -17.59
CA THR A 97 -15.29 26.73 -18.79
C THR A 97 -15.32 25.21 -18.56
N MET A 98 -14.29 24.65 -17.94
CA MET A 98 -14.23 23.22 -17.57
C MET A 98 -15.35 22.85 -16.59
N GLU A 99 -15.58 23.64 -15.55
CA GLU A 99 -16.65 23.42 -14.57
C GLU A 99 -18.04 23.46 -15.23
N GLN A 100 -18.27 24.47 -16.08
CA GLN A 100 -19.52 24.59 -16.81
C GLN A 100 -19.75 23.36 -17.71
N ASP A 101 -18.72 22.87 -18.38
CA ASP A 101 -18.85 21.75 -19.31
C ASP A 101 -19.07 20.40 -18.62
N VAL A 102 -18.51 20.20 -17.43
CA VAL A 102 -18.83 19.04 -16.58
C VAL A 102 -20.30 19.08 -16.15
N SER A 103 -20.85 20.28 -15.86
CA SER A 103 -22.24 20.43 -15.40
C SER A 103 -23.31 20.21 -16.49
N VAL A 104 -22.97 20.43 -17.77
CA VAL A 104 -23.93 20.38 -18.89
C VAL A 104 -24.32 18.95 -19.29
N GLY A 105 -23.65 17.92 -18.77
CA GLY A 105 -23.99 16.52 -19.03
C GLY A 105 -23.77 16.11 -20.49
N ARG A 106 -22.66 16.57 -21.09
CA ARG A 106 -22.28 16.24 -22.47
C ARG A 106 -22.00 14.75 -22.63
N SER A 107 -21.87 14.27 -23.87
CA SER A 107 -21.39 12.91 -24.06
C SER A 107 -19.94 12.78 -23.57
N ARG A 108 -19.57 11.61 -23.06
CA ARG A 108 -18.21 11.36 -22.53
C ARG A 108 -17.11 11.77 -23.51
N LYS A 109 -17.24 11.40 -24.79
CA LYS A 109 -16.23 11.70 -25.81
C LYS A 109 -16.08 13.20 -26.07
N GLU A 110 -17.19 13.91 -26.21
CA GLU A 110 -17.15 15.38 -26.38
C GLU A 110 -16.50 16.03 -25.15
N ALA A 111 -16.89 15.59 -23.95
CA ALA A 111 -16.36 16.14 -22.71
C ALA A 111 -14.84 15.86 -22.57
N GLU A 112 -14.35 14.70 -23.02
CA GLU A 112 -12.91 14.40 -23.11
C GLU A 112 -12.18 15.33 -24.09
N GLU A 113 -12.70 15.52 -25.30
CA GLU A 113 -12.08 16.40 -26.31
C GLU A 113 -11.96 17.84 -25.82
N ILE A 114 -12.97 18.31 -25.10
CA ILE A 114 -12.97 19.66 -24.53
C ILE A 114 -11.98 19.76 -23.37
N LEU A 115 -11.99 18.79 -22.44
CA LEU A 115 -11.02 18.71 -21.35
C LEU A 115 -9.58 18.76 -21.90
N MET A 116 -9.30 17.97 -22.94
CA MET A 116 -8.01 17.94 -23.63
C MET A 116 -7.63 19.31 -24.20
N THR A 117 -8.57 19.98 -24.87
CA THR A 117 -8.33 21.31 -25.44
C THR A 117 -8.05 22.36 -24.36
N GLN A 118 -8.78 22.31 -23.25
CA GLN A 118 -8.61 23.24 -22.13
C GLN A 118 -7.29 22.99 -21.37
N LEU A 119 -6.92 21.73 -21.15
CA LEU A 119 -5.65 21.37 -20.53
C LEU A 119 -4.44 21.76 -21.39
N ALA A 120 -4.52 21.54 -22.71
CA ALA A 120 -3.49 22.01 -23.64
C ALA A 120 -3.35 23.55 -23.60
N SER A 121 -4.48 24.26 -23.62
CA SER A 121 -4.49 25.72 -23.48
C SER A 121 -3.89 26.17 -22.16
N LEU A 122 -4.12 25.44 -21.07
CA LEU A 122 -3.56 25.74 -19.75
C LEU A 122 -2.05 25.50 -19.71
N GLU A 123 -1.55 24.41 -20.30
CA GLU A 123 -0.11 24.11 -20.35
C GLU A 123 0.65 25.17 -21.16
N GLU A 124 0.06 25.69 -22.24
CA GLU A 124 0.65 26.77 -23.07
C GLU A 124 0.82 28.11 -22.32
N LEU A 125 0.06 28.36 -21.24
CA LEU A 125 0.13 29.60 -20.46
C LEU A 125 1.35 29.70 -19.56
N PHE A 126 1.99 28.57 -19.23
CA PHE A 126 3.08 28.52 -18.25
C PHE A 126 4.38 28.08 -18.92
N SER A 127 5.49 28.62 -18.43
CA SER A 127 6.80 28.07 -18.80
C SER A 127 7.02 26.69 -18.15
N VAL A 128 7.87 25.86 -18.77
CA VAL A 128 8.23 24.53 -18.24
C VAL A 128 8.76 24.60 -16.81
N GLN A 129 9.49 25.66 -16.45
CA GLN A 129 9.98 25.84 -15.08
C GLN A 129 8.84 26.15 -14.11
N GLU A 130 7.90 27.02 -14.50
CA GLU A 130 6.74 27.33 -13.66
C GLU A 130 5.86 26.10 -13.45
N LEU A 131 5.64 25.28 -14.49
CA LEU A 131 4.91 24.01 -14.38
C LEU A 131 5.55 23.06 -13.36
N ARG A 132 6.88 23.01 -13.30
CA ARG A 132 7.62 22.23 -12.28
C ARG A 132 7.48 22.84 -10.90
N ASP A 133 7.65 24.16 -10.78
CA ASP A 133 7.61 24.87 -9.51
C ASP A 133 6.23 24.75 -8.83
N ILE A 134 5.15 24.72 -9.63
CA ILE A 134 3.77 24.52 -9.14
C ILE A 134 3.36 23.05 -9.02
N GLN A 135 4.26 22.11 -9.34
CA GLN A 135 3.99 20.67 -9.35
C GLN A 135 2.76 20.31 -10.19
N TYR A 136 2.70 20.84 -11.41
CA TYR A 136 1.54 20.71 -12.30
C TYR A 136 1.12 19.26 -12.47
N ASP A 137 2.06 18.37 -12.85
CA ASP A 137 1.79 16.96 -13.13
C ASP A 137 1.35 16.16 -11.89
N GLY A 138 1.86 16.52 -10.70
CA GLY A 138 1.63 15.77 -9.47
C GLY A 138 0.44 16.25 -8.63
N MET A 139 0.07 17.53 -8.70
CA MET A 139 -0.97 18.11 -7.84
C MET A 139 -2.11 18.75 -8.63
N ILE A 140 -1.79 19.64 -9.57
CA ILE A 140 -2.81 20.45 -10.26
C ILE A 140 -3.57 19.58 -11.27
N LEU A 141 -2.85 18.88 -12.14
CA LEU A 141 -3.43 18.08 -13.21
C LEU A 141 -4.39 17.00 -12.67
N PRO A 142 -4.02 16.18 -11.66
CA PRO A 142 -4.97 15.25 -11.04
C PRO A 142 -6.21 15.96 -10.48
N SER A 143 -6.05 17.13 -9.85
CA SER A 143 -7.17 17.90 -9.28
C SER A 143 -8.12 18.43 -10.35
N LEU A 144 -7.61 18.80 -11.53
CA LEU A 144 -8.43 19.26 -12.66
C LEU A 144 -9.17 18.12 -13.35
N VAL A 145 -8.56 16.95 -13.41
CA VAL A 145 -9.14 15.74 -14.03
C VAL A 145 -10.12 15.05 -13.08
N SER A 146 -9.98 15.22 -11.76
CA SER A 146 -10.80 14.54 -10.75
C SER A 146 -12.32 14.73 -10.92
N PRO A 147 -12.87 15.95 -11.09
CA PRO A 147 -14.30 16.15 -11.31
C PRO A 147 -14.81 15.42 -12.56
N PHE A 148 -13.97 15.33 -13.60
CA PHE A 148 -14.31 14.60 -14.81
C PHE A 148 -14.50 13.10 -14.54
N ILE A 149 -13.58 12.50 -13.78
CA ILE A 149 -13.68 11.10 -13.36
C ILE A 149 -14.93 10.88 -12.52
N GLU A 150 -15.18 11.78 -11.57
CA GLU A 150 -16.34 11.72 -10.67
C GLU A 150 -17.68 11.86 -11.38
N CYS A 151 -17.77 12.62 -12.48
CA CYS A 151 -19.04 12.79 -13.20
C CYS A 151 -19.26 11.74 -14.29
N TYR A 152 -18.22 11.36 -15.04
CA TYR A 152 -18.38 10.53 -16.24
C TYR A 152 -18.01 9.06 -16.03
N TYR A 153 -17.01 8.78 -15.21
CA TYR A 153 -16.42 7.45 -15.07
C TYR A 153 -16.90 6.69 -13.85
N LEU A 154 -17.32 7.38 -12.79
CA LEU A 154 -17.69 6.72 -11.55
C LEU A 154 -19.18 6.44 -11.45
N PRO A 155 -20.12 7.37 -11.75
CA PRO A 155 -21.54 7.15 -11.50
C PRO A 155 -22.14 6.06 -12.39
N LYS A 156 -21.58 5.88 -13.60
CA LYS A 156 -22.05 4.87 -14.55
C LYS A 156 -21.76 3.44 -14.07
N TYR A 157 -20.70 3.25 -13.31
CA TYR A 157 -20.19 1.91 -12.98
C TYR A 157 -20.23 1.63 -11.47
N TRP A 158 -20.17 2.69 -10.66
CA TRP A 158 -20.11 2.63 -9.21
C TRP A 158 -21.28 3.39 -8.60
N ASN A 159 -22.41 2.71 -8.47
CA ASN A 159 -23.53 3.24 -7.70
C ASN A 159 -23.26 2.99 -6.22
N GLU A 160 -23.06 4.04 -5.41
CA GLU A 160 -22.78 3.93 -3.96
C GLU A 160 -23.82 3.09 -3.20
N LYS A 161 -25.04 2.96 -3.73
CA LYS A 161 -26.12 2.18 -3.12
C LYS A 161 -26.16 0.73 -3.56
N ALA A 162 -25.54 0.38 -4.69
CA ALA A 162 -25.46 -0.99 -5.16
C ALA A 162 -24.29 -1.68 -4.45
N SER A 163 -24.55 -2.83 -3.82
CA SER A 163 -23.46 -3.66 -3.33
C SER A 163 -22.65 -4.16 -4.53
N LEU A 164 -21.33 -3.92 -4.55
CA LEU A 164 -20.44 -4.45 -5.59
C LEU A 164 -20.39 -5.98 -5.62
N PHE A 165 -20.92 -6.63 -4.58
CA PHE A 165 -20.88 -8.07 -4.40
C PHE A 165 -22.28 -8.69 -4.52
N ASP A 166 -23.21 -8.03 -5.22
CA ASP A 166 -24.54 -8.60 -5.49
C ASP A 166 -24.45 -9.68 -6.58
N GLU A 167 -24.82 -10.91 -6.26
CA GLU A 167 -24.60 -12.15 -7.05
C GLU A 167 -25.25 -12.14 -8.44
N LYS A 168 -26.16 -11.19 -8.71
CA LYS A 168 -26.93 -11.15 -9.96
C LYS A 168 -26.21 -10.48 -11.11
N GLU A 169 -25.08 -9.82 -10.86
CA GLU A 169 -24.30 -9.16 -11.90
C GLU A 169 -22.88 -9.72 -11.93
N GLU A 170 -22.53 -10.44 -13.00
CA GLU A 170 -21.14 -10.76 -13.38
C GLU A 170 -20.26 -9.51 -13.66
N SER A 171 -20.71 -8.32 -13.22
CA SER A 171 -20.28 -7.00 -13.69
C SER A 171 -19.22 -6.35 -12.82
N SER A 172 -19.08 -6.70 -11.53
CA SER A 172 -18.24 -5.90 -10.62
C SER A 172 -16.74 -5.96 -10.92
N SER A 173 -16.23 -7.14 -11.29
CA SER A 173 -14.83 -7.29 -11.74
C SER A 173 -14.58 -6.56 -13.06
N HIS A 174 -15.53 -6.61 -14.01
CA HIS A 174 -15.47 -5.93 -15.29
C HIS A 174 -15.52 -4.40 -15.11
N VAL A 175 -16.35 -3.91 -14.20
CA VAL A 175 -16.48 -2.50 -13.83
C VAL A 175 -15.14 -1.92 -13.38
N CYS A 176 -14.45 -2.56 -12.43
CA CYS A 176 -13.14 -2.08 -11.97
C CYS A 176 -12.13 -2.01 -13.12
N ARG A 177 -12.07 -3.07 -13.94
CA ARG A 177 -11.19 -3.14 -15.10
C ARG A 177 -11.48 -2.03 -16.10
N GLU A 178 -12.75 -1.80 -16.40
CA GLU A 178 -13.17 -0.77 -17.33
C GLU A 178 -12.83 0.63 -16.81
N ILE A 179 -13.05 0.91 -15.51
CA ILE A 179 -12.67 2.19 -14.87
C ILE A 179 -11.16 2.41 -14.96
N VAL A 180 -10.34 1.43 -14.58
CA VAL A 180 -8.87 1.56 -14.61
C VAL A 180 -8.39 1.77 -16.06
N THR A 181 -8.87 0.95 -17.00
CA THR A 181 -8.54 1.06 -18.43
C THR A 181 -8.88 2.44 -18.97
N ASN A 182 -10.04 2.96 -18.59
CA ASN A 182 -10.51 4.26 -18.98
C ASN A 182 -9.67 5.41 -18.39
N ILE A 183 -9.28 5.32 -17.11
CA ILE A 183 -8.38 6.30 -16.46
C ILE A 183 -7.02 6.28 -17.15
N CYS A 184 -6.49 5.09 -17.46
CA CYS A 184 -5.22 4.95 -18.17
C CYS A 184 -5.30 5.53 -19.59
N HIS A 185 -6.39 5.27 -20.32
CA HIS A 185 -6.63 5.88 -21.63
C HIS A 185 -6.69 7.40 -21.54
N LEU A 186 -7.45 7.94 -20.58
CA LEU A 186 -7.55 9.39 -20.36
C LEU A 186 -6.17 10.01 -20.06
N ALA A 187 -5.40 9.40 -19.17
CA ALA A 187 -4.05 9.88 -18.85
C ALA A 187 -3.12 9.84 -20.07
N LYS A 188 -3.17 8.78 -20.88
CA LYS A 188 -2.42 8.68 -22.15
C LYS A 188 -2.81 9.78 -23.14
N CYS A 189 -4.11 10.07 -23.27
CA CYS A 189 -4.58 11.18 -24.10
C CYS A 189 -4.03 12.51 -23.59
N ILE A 190 -4.17 12.80 -22.29
CA ILE A 190 -3.70 14.04 -21.64
C ILE A 190 -2.22 14.27 -21.88
N CYS A 191 -1.40 13.24 -21.72
CA CYS A 191 0.05 13.36 -21.84
C CYS A 191 0.58 13.21 -23.29
N SER A 192 -0.30 13.03 -24.29
CA SER A 192 0.10 12.73 -25.68
C SER A 192 0.96 13.80 -26.38
N HIS A 193 1.04 15.01 -25.82
CA HIS A 193 1.81 16.13 -26.36
C HIS A 193 3.27 16.20 -25.89
N ALA A 194 3.66 15.43 -24.88
CA ALA A 194 5.02 15.44 -24.35
C ALA A 194 6.01 14.63 -25.23
N LYS A 195 7.32 14.83 -25.06
CA LYS A 195 8.35 14.04 -25.75
C LYS A 195 8.40 12.62 -25.17
N ASP A 196 8.60 11.60 -26.02
CA ASP A 196 8.48 10.16 -25.71
C ASP A 196 8.91 9.73 -24.28
N LYS A 197 10.11 10.10 -23.81
CA LYS A 197 10.58 9.68 -22.47
C LYS A 197 9.91 10.44 -21.31
N GLU A 198 9.74 11.75 -21.42
CA GLU A 198 9.10 12.58 -20.39
C GLU A 198 7.59 12.35 -20.36
N GLN A 199 7.00 12.05 -21.51
CA GLN A 199 5.61 11.64 -21.66
C GLN A 199 5.30 10.40 -20.84
N HIS A 200 6.16 9.39 -20.90
CA HIS A 200 5.97 8.14 -20.18
C HIS A 200 5.94 8.35 -18.66
N GLU A 201 6.94 9.06 -18.12
CA GLU A 201 7.03 9.35 -16.67
C GLU A 201 5.84 10.19 -16.19
N ARG A 202 5.45 11.22 -16.96
CA ARG A 202 4.26 12.04 -16.67
C ARG A 202 2.97 11.21 -16.68
N THR A 203 2.80 10.35 -17.68
CA THR A 203 1.63 9.47 -17.81
C THR A 203 1.55 8.52 -16.62
N GLN A 204 2.68 7.92 -16.23
CA GLN A 204 2.76 7.04 -15.06
C GLN A 204 2.40 7.76 -13.77
N GLN A 205 2.97 8.93 -13.53
CA GLN A 205 2.69 9.72 -12.33
C GLN A 205 1.21 10.14 -12.26
N LEU A 206 0.62 10.52 -13.39
CA LEU A 206 -0.79 10.86 -13.47
C LEU A 206 -1.68 9.64 -13.20
N ILE A 207 -1.44 8.50 -13.86
CA ILE A 207 -2.18 7.24 -13.62
C ILE A 207 -2.08 6.84 -12.16
N TYR A 208 -0.88 6.85 -11.60
CA TYR A 208 -0.63 6.53 -10.20
C TYR A 208 -1.48 7.39 -9.28
N THR A 209 -1.48 8.71 -9.50
CA THR A 209 -2.21 9.66 -8.67
C THR A 209 -3.72 9.46 -8.81
N LEU A 210 -4.23 9.32 -10.04
CA LEU A 210 -5.66 9.15 -10.31
C LEU A 210 -6.20 7.83 -9.76
N VAL A 211 -5.49 6.72 -9.97
CA VAL A 211 -5.89 5.39 -9.44
C VAL A 211 -5.88 5.40 -7.91
N THR A 212 -4.83 5.97 -7.29
CA THR A 212 -4.70 6.05 -5.83
C THR A 212 -5.73 6.98 -5.19
N GLN A 213 -6.13 8.06 -5.86
CA GLN A 213 -7.13 9.01 -5.34
C GLN A 213 -8.58 8.56 -5.58
N HIS A 214 -8.87 7.88 -6.70
CA HIS A 214 -10.26 7.60 -7.11
C HIS A 214 -10.67 6.14 -7.04
N VAL A 215 -9.78 5.21 -7.42
CA VAL A 215 -10.12 3.79 -7.50
C VAL A 215 -9.84 3.10 -6.18
N VAL A 216 -8.62 3.25 -5.66
CA VAL A 216 -8.19 2.60 -4.41
C VAL A 216 -9.13 2.93 -3.24
N PRO A 217 -9.52 4.19 -2.96
CA PRO A 217 -10.35 4.49 -1.79
C PRO A 217 -11.75 3.89 -1.91
N ARG A 218 -12.28 3.75 -3.13
CA ARG A 218 -13.57 3.11 -3.38
C ARG A 218 -13.52 1.61 -3.18
N VAL A 219 -12.47 0.96 -3.72
CA VAL A 219 -12.24 -0.47 -3.49
C VAL A 219 -11.98 -0.74 -2.00
N LYS A 220 -11.20 0.11 -1.32
CA LYS A 220 -11.05 0.08 0.14
C LYS A 220 -12.40 0.15 0.82
N HIS A 221 -13.22 1.14 0.49
CA HIS A 221 -14.55 1.31 1.08
C HIS A 221 -15.44 0.07 0.85
N ALA A 222 -15.39 -0.53 -0.35
CA ALA A 222 -16.12 -1.76 -0.67
C ALA A 222 -15.69 -2.95 0.20
N PHE A 223 -14.39 -3.08 0.51
CA PHE A 223 -13.90 -4.12 1.41
C PHE A 223 -14.02 -3.75 2.89
N GLN A 224 -14.10 -2.47 3.25
CA GLN A 224 -14.26 -2.01 4.64
C GLN A 224 -15.71 -2.07 5.12
N SER A 225 -16.66 -1.78 4.24
CA SER A 225 -18.08 -1.80 4.58
C SER A 225 -18.54 -3.25 4.85
N THR A 226 -19.11 -3.45 6.04
CA THR A 226 -19.65 -4.75 6.45
C THR A 226 -20.90 -5.16 5.69
N LEU A 227 -21.57 -4.18 5.07
CA LEU A 227 -22.76 -4.38 4.26
C LEU A 227 -22.44 -4.82 2.83
N SER A 228 -21.26 -4.44 2.32
CA SER A 228 -20.88 -4.74 0.94
C SER A 228 -20.20 -6.10 0.84
N TRP A 229 -19.16 -6.35 1.64
CA TRP A 229 -18.37 -7.57 1.56
C TRP A 229 -18.47 -8.38 2.84
N ASP A 230 -18.75 -9.68 2.80
CA ASP A 230 -18.53 -10.60 3.93
C ASP A 230 -17.47 -11.64 3.54
N PRO A 231 -16.29 -11.68 4.22
CA PRO A 231 -15.27 -12.66 3.92
C PRO A 231 -15.72 -14.12 4.05
N LEU A 232 -16.77 -14.43 4.82
CA LEU A 232 -17.24 -15.82 4.98
C LEU A 232 -18.06 -16.32 3.78
N VAL A 233 -18.74 -15.41 3.09
CA VAL A 233 -19.73 -15.72 2.05
C VAL A 233 -19.22 -15.33 0.67
N GLN A 234 -18.69 -14.11 0.54
CA GLN A 234 -18.33 -13.47 -0.74
C GLN A 234 -16.82 -13.52 -1.00
N VAL A 235 -16.23 -14.70 -0.81
CA VAL A 235 -14.79 -14.92 -1.00
C VAL A 235 -14.40 -14.70 -2.45
N GLU A 236 -15.11 -15.38 -3.36
CA GLU A 236 -14.82 -15.37 -4.80
C GLU A 236 -15.03 -13.98 -5.41
N ASP A 237 -16.08 -13.27 -5.02
CA ASP A 237 -16.33 -11.93 -5.54
C ASP A 237 -15.29 -10.93 -5.04
N GLY A 238 -14.90 -11.04 -3.76
CA GLY A 238 -13.78 -10.29 -3.20
C GLY A 238 -12.48 -10.56 -3.95
N LEU A 239 -12.18 -11.83 -4.18
CA LEU A 239 -10.97 -12.25 -4.86
C LEU A 239 -10.93 -11.75 -6.31
N ARG A 240 -12.02 -11.95 -7.07
CA ARG A 240 -12.17 -11.47 -8.45
C ARG A 240 -12.05 -9.95 -8.56
N LEU A 241 -12.62 -9.20 -7.62
CA LEU A 241 -12.51 -7.75 -7.59
C LEU A 241 -11.05 -7.32 -7.39
N TYR A 242 -10.36 -7.95 -6.43
CA TYR A 242 -8.96 -7.68 -6.13
C TYR A 242 -8.04 -8.06 -7.30
N GLU A 243 -8.17 -9.28 -7.82
CA GLU A 243 -7.37 -9.79 -8.94
C GLU A 243 -7.61 -8.97 -10.20
N SER A 244 -8.87 -8.65 -10.53
CA SER A 244 -9.20 -7.79 -11.68
C SER A 244 -8.56 -6.41 -11.55
N LEU A 245 -8.56 -5.81 -10.36
CA LEU A 245 -7.88 -4.53 -10.11
C LEU A 245 -6.37 -4.66 -10.35
N ILE A 246 -5.73 -5.67 -9.77
CA ILE A 246 -4.29 -5.89 -9.90
C ILE A 246 -3.91 -6.16 -11.35
N ASP A 247 -4.64 -7.02 -12.05
CA ASP A 247 -4.37 -7.36 -13.45
C ASP A 247 -4.59 -6.15 -14.35
N SER A 248 -5.62 -5.34 -14.10
CA SER A 248 -5.86 -4.10 -14.85
C SER A 248 -4.72 -3.09 -14.66
N VAL A 249 -4.19 -2.97 -13.44
CA VAL A 249 -3.05 -2.09 -13.18
C VAL A 249 -1.78 -2.63 -13.86
N LYS A 250 -1.52 -3.94 -13.77
CA LYS A 250 -0.37 -4.60 -14.43
C LYS A 250 -0.41 -4.48 -15.95
N GLU A 251 -1.55 -4.75 -16.58
CA GLU A 251 -1.72 -4.63 -18.03
C GLU A 251 -1.36 -3.23 -18.52
N ASN A 252 -1.73 -2.20 -17.75
CA ASN A 252 -1.42 -0.82 -18.08
C ASN A 252 0.03 -0.42 -17.77
N GLU A 253 0.65 -0.96 -16.73
CA GLU A 253 2.10 -0.78 -16.48
C GLU A 253 2.94 -1.38 -17.61
N ASN A 254 2.59 -2.58 -18.07
CA ASN A 254 3.29 -3.28 -19.15
C ASN A 254 3.19 -2.56 -20.50
N ASP A 255 2.01 -2.03 -20.84
CA ASP A 255 1.80 -1.28 -22.09
C ASP A 255 2.61 0.02 -22.15
N MET A 256 3.12 0.49 -21.01
CA MET A 256 3.97 1.67 -20.98
C MET A 256 5.43 1.37 -21.34
N GLY A 257 5.84 0.11 -21.53
CA GLY A 257 7.19 -0.22 -21.99
C GLY A 257 8.25 -0.03 -20.91
N VAL A 258 7.90 -0.27 -19.65
CA VAL A 258 8.90 -0.50 -18.61
C VAL A 258 9.58 -1.81 -18.96
N ASP A 259 10.72 -1.74 -19.65
CA ASP A 259 11.55 -2.91 -19.96
C ASP A 259 11.87 -3.61 -18.64
N ASP A 260 11.22 -4.76 -18.43
CA ASP A 260 11.34 -5.64 -17.26
C ASP A 260 12.70 -6.38 -17.24
N ASP A 261 13.74 -5.71 -17.75
CA ASP A 261 15.12 -6.21 -17.79
C ASP A 261 15.74 -6.32 -16.37
N VAL A 262 15.00 -5.87 -15.35
CA VAL A 262 15.27 -6.25 -13.96
C VAL A 262 14.69 -7.66 -13.74
N LYS A 263 15.39 -8.67 -14.27
CA LYS A 263 15.12 -10.07 -13.97
C LYS A 263 15.02 -10.22 -12.46
N GLU A 264 13.83 -10.55 -11.97
CA GLU A 264 13.60 -10.92 -10.58
C GLU A 264 14.66 -11.94 -10.16
N GLU A 265 15.60 -11.53 -9.30
CA GLU A 265 16.55 -12.42 -8.62
C GLU A 265 15.80 -13.30 -7.59
N GLU A 266 14.76 -14.01 -8.01
CA GLU A 266 14.10 -15.05 -7.19
C GLU A 266 14.96 -16.33 -7.06
N GLY A 267 16.22 -16.30 -7.49
CA GLY A 267 17.12 -17.46 -7.57
C GLY A 267 18.23 -17.57 -6.52
N LEU A 268 18.27 -16.74 -5.47
CA LEU A 268 19.39 -16.75 -4.51
C LEU A 268 19.12 -17.56 -3.22
N PHE A 269 18.65 -18.81 -3.36
CA PHE A 269 18.65 -19.79 -2.27
C PHE A 269 19.22 -21.12 -2.80
N GLY A 270 20.56 -21.22 -2.90
CA GLY A 270 21.15 -22.47 -3.41
C GLY A 270 22.67 -22.62 -3.45
N VAL A 271 23.47 -21.74 -2.82
CA VAL A 271 24.93 -21.93 -2.78
C VAL A 271 25.43 -21.83 -1.34
N GLN A 272 25.89 -22.96 -0.79
CA GLN A 272 26.67 -23.02 0.43
C GLN A 272 28.10 -22.56 0.10
N HIS A 273 28.44 -21.30 0.41
CA HIS A 273 29.81 -20.79 0.31
C HIS A 273 30.31 -20.29 1.68
N ASP A 274 31.62 -20.45 1.88
CA ASP A 274 32.33 -20.33 3.16
C ASP A 274 32.20 -18.95 3.84
N ASP A 275 32.10 -18.97 5.17
CA ASP A 275 31.36 -18.03 6.03
C ASP A 275 31.97 -16.63 6.31
N GLU A 276 33.09 -16.21 5.72
CA GLU A 276 33.76 -14.94 6.14
C GLU A 276 33.69 -13.78 5.14
N ASP A 277 33.60 -14.00 3.82
CA ASP A 277 33.48 -12.90 2.84
C ASP A 277 32.02 -12.49 2.55
N VAL A 278 31.06 -13.36 2.92
CA VAL A 278 29.62 -13.19 2.64
C VAL A 278 28.99 -12.02 3.42
N ILE A 279 29.51 -11.68 4.60
CA ILE A 279 28.93 -10.63 5.45
C ILE A 279 29.21 -9.23 4.86
N MET A 280 30.38 -9.02 4.25
CA MET A 280 30.74 -7.71 3.69
C MET A 280 30.03 -7.46 2.36
N GLU A 281 29.86 -8.50 1.54
CA GLU A 281 29.12 -8.43 0.28
C GLU A 281 27.60 -8.31 0.52
N LEU A 282 27.04 -9.00 1.54
CA LEU A 282 25.64 -8.82 1.96
C LEU A 282 25.37 -7.41 2.49
N GLN A 283 26.31 -6.78 3.20
CA GLN A 283 26.14 -5.42 3.70
C GLN A 283 26.25 -4.38 2.57
N ALA A 284 27.15 -4.58 1.59
CA ALA A 284 27.26 -3.74 0.41
C ALA A 284 26.03 -3.90 -0.52
N ALA A 285 25.55 -5.13 -0.73
CA ALA A 285 24.33 -5.43 -1.47
C ALA A 285 23.08 -4.90 -0.75
N ALA A 286 23.00 -4.99 0.58
CA ALA A 286 21.90 -4.40 1.36
C ALA A 286 21.92 -2.86 1.35
N ALA A 287 23.11 -2.23 1.28
CA ALA A 287 23.25 -0.78 1.14
C ALA A 287 22.90 -0.31 -0.30
N ALA A 288 23.28 -1.08 -1.33
CA ALA A 288 22.89 -0.84 -2.71
C ALA A 288 21.37 -1.04 -2.92
N ALA A 289 20.80 -2.11 -2.35
CA ALA A 289 19.37 -2.38 -2.34
C ALA A 289 18.59 -1.30 -1.59
N ARG A 290 19.10 -0.74 -0.49
CA ARG A 290 18.46 0.39 0.22
C ARG A 290 18.46 1.70 -0.57
N ASN A 291 19.42 1.92 -1.46
CA ASN A 291 19.45 3.10 -2.33
C ASN A 291 18.66 2.91 -3.65
N GLN A 292 18.35 1.68 -4.04
CA GLN A 292 17.49 1.36 -5.19
C GLN A 292 16.01 1.16 -4.82
N THR A 293 15.71 0.69 -3.60
CA THR A 293 14.33 0.51 -3.12
C THR A 293 13.59 1.81 -2.80
N SER A 294 14.27 2.96 -2.85
CA SER A 294 13.66 4.23 -2.45
C SER A 294 12.86 4.96 -3.53
N ASN A 295 12.74 4.51 -4.79
CA ASN A 295 12.18 5.43 -5.79
C ASN A 295 11.19 4.99 -6.85
N THR A 296 10.78 3.73 -6.95
CA THR A 296 9.54 3.41 -7.69
C THR A 296 8.84 2.23 -7.05
N LYS A 297 8.11 2.47 -5.95
CA LYS A 297 7.02 1.55 -5.60
C LYS A 297 6.12 1.48 -6.83
N THR A 298 6.08 0.34 -7.51
CA THR A 298 5.15 0.14 -8.63
C THR A 298 3.72 0.38 -8.14
N LEU A 299 2.86 0.87 -9.02
CA LEU A 299 1.46 1.11 -8.67
C LEU A 299 0.80 -0.19 -8.20
N VAL A 300 1.18 -1.33 -8.79
CA VAL A 300 0.77 -2.65 -8.33
C VAL A 300 1.12 -2.89 -6.87
N ASN A 301 2.36 -2.60 -6.46
CA ASN A 301 2.79 -2.80 -5.08
C ASN A 301 2.07 -1.86 -4.12
N LEU A 302 1.83 -0.61 -4.52
CA LEU A 302 1.01 0.30 -3.70
C LEU A 302 -0.43 -0.19 -3.56
N VAL A 303 -1.07 -0.61 -4.65
CA VAL A 303 -2.45 -1.12 -4.61
C VAL A 303 -2.53 -2.39 -3.76
N LYS A 304 -1.52 -3.28 -3.86
CA LYS A 304 -1.40 -4.44 -2.97
C LYS A 304 -1.30 -4.00 -1.51
N GLU A 305 -0.39 -3.08 -1.19
CA GLU A 305 -0.22 -2.60 0.19
C GLU A 305 -1.51 -2.00 0.73
N GLU A 306 -2.10 -1.06 0.01
CA GLU A 306 -3.28 -0.32 0.42
C GLU A 306 -4.51 -1.23 0.53
N ILE A 307 -4.78 -2.11 -0.45
CA ILE A 307 -5.99 -2.94 -0.44
C ILE A 307 -5.80 -4.20 0.42
N MET A 308 -4.73 -4.96 0.19
CA MET A 308 -4.51 -6.23 0.88
C MET A 308 -4.18 -5.99 2.35
N PHE A 309 -3.25 -5.09 2.66
CA PHE A 309 -2.70 -4.98 4.01
C PHE A 309 -3.48 -4.03 4.91
N ASP A 310 -4.05 -2.95 4.37
CA ASP A 310 -4.83 -2.03 5.23
C ASP A 310 -6.29 -2.48 5.42
N VAL A 311 -6.82 -3.30 4.50
CA VAL A 311 -8.26 -3.62 4.49
C VAL A 311 -8.54 -5.10 4.57
N ILE A 312 -8.11 -5.88 3.59
CA ILE A 312 -8.50 -7.30 3.46
C ILE A 312 -7.92 -8.11 4.61
N TYR A 313 -6.61 -8.00 4.87
CA TYR A 313 -5.93 -8.77 5.91
C TYR A 313 -6.45 -8.49 7.32
N PRO A 314 -6.56 -7.23 7.80
CA PRO A 314 -7.12 -6.94 9.12
C PRO A 314 -8.54 -7.49 9.28
N ARG A 315 -9.32 -7.47 8.20
CA ARG A 315 -10.69 -7.97 8.20
C ARG A 315 -10.74 -9.50 8.22
N LEU A 316 -9.97 -10.19 7.39
CA LEU A 316 -9.82 -11.66 7.44
C LEU A 316 -9.36 -12.11 8.82
N TYR A 317 -8.37 -11.42 9.39
CA TYR A 317 -7.84 -11.72 10.72
C TYR A 317 -8.89 -11.52 11.82
N ARG A 318 -9.66 -10.44 11.76
CA ARG A 318 -10.78 -10.20 12.69
C ARG A 318 -11.86 -11.27 12.56
N THR A 319 -12.28 -11.57 11.32
CA THR A 319 -13.25 -12.62 11.03
C THR A 319 -12.76 -13.97 11.56
N LEU A 320 -11.47 -14.31 11.41
CA LEU A 320 -10.88 -15.53 11.98
C LEU A 320 -11.03 -15.58 13.50
N HIS A 321 -10.77 -14.48 14.18
CA HIS A 321 -10.89 -14.39 15.63
C HIS A 321 -12.33 -14.52 16.11
N GLU A 322 -13.28 -13.90 15.40
CA GLU A 322 -14.71 -13.94 15.71
C GLU A 322 -15.39 -15.25 15.28
N TRP A 323 -14.82 -15.95 14.29
CA TRP A 323 -15.35 -17.18 13.74
C TRP A 323 -15.46 -18.29 14.79
N LYS A 324 -16.61 -18.97 14.77
CA LYS A 324 -16.93 -20.11 15.63
C LYS A 324 -17.46 -21.25 14.75
N PRO A 325 -17.07 -22.50 15.03
CA PRO A 325 -17.58 -23.64 14.29
C PRO A 325 -19.09 -23.79 14.54
N ILE A 326 -19.87 -23.86 13.46
CA ILE A 326 -21.31 -24.08 13.47
C ILE A 326 -21.60 -25.24 12.54
N ILE A 327 -22.43 -26.19 12.97
CA ILE A 327 -22.89 -27.29 12.11
C ILE A 327 -24.29 -26.97 11.61
N PHE A 328 -24.46 -26.98 10.30
CA PHE A 328 -25.74 -26.84 9.63
C PHE A 328 -25.90 -28.03 8.66
N ASN A 329 -27.03 -28.75 8.73
CA ASN A 329 -27.27 -29.94 7.91
C ASN A 329 -26.13 -30.96 7.93
N GLN A 330 -25.62 -31.29 9.13
CA GLN A 330 -24.50 -32.24 9.34
C GLN A 330 -23.13 -31.79 8.76
N GLN A 331 -23.03 -30.58 8.19
CA GLN A 331 -21.79 -30.06 7.65
C GLN A 331 -21.32 -28.82 8.42
N LEU A 332 -20.00 -28.62 8.49
CA LEU A 332 -19.43 -27.41 9.06
C LEU A 332 -19.74 -26.21 8.15
N HIS A 333 -20.46 -25.23 8.69
CA HIS A 333 -20.82 -24.00 7.98
C HIS A 333 -19.61 -23.06 7.90
N HIS A 334 -19.30 -22.56 6.70
CA HIS A 334 -18.13 -21.72 6.39
C HIS A 334 -16.81 -22.26 6.98
N PRO A 335 -16.35 -23.45 6.56
CA PRO A 335 -15.11 -24.01 7.07
C PRO A 335 -13.94 -23.07 6.71
N LEU A 336 -12.95 -22.94 7.61
CA LEU A 336 -11.87 -21.95 7.47
C LEU A 336 -11.17 -21.96 6.10
N HIS A 337 -11.04 -23.15 5.49
CA HIS A 337 -10.34 -23.28 4.22
C HIS A 337 -11.08 -22.62 3.05
N THR A 338 -12.42 -22.54 3.07
CA THR A 338 -13.17 -21.97 1.93
C THR A 338 -12.96 -20.47 1.80
N TRP A 339 -12.54 -19.79 2.86
CA TRP A 339 -12.44 -18.34 2.85
C TRP A 339 -11.08 -17.78 3.25
N ILE A 340 -10.16 -18.59 3.80
CA ILE A 340 -8.78 -18.16 4.07
C ILE A 340 -7.83 -18.61 2.96
N VAL A 341 -7.92 -19.87 2.53
CA VAL A 341 -6.98 -20.46 1.56
C VAL A 341 -6.93 -19.68 0.24
N PRO A 342 -8.06 -19.23 -0.35
CA PRO A 342 -8.04 -18.46 -1.59
C PRO A 342 -7.21 -17.16 -1.51
N TRP A 343 -7.06 -16.58 -0.32
CA TRP A 343 -6.29 -15.35 -0.12
C TRP A 343 -4.80 -15.58 0.14
N LEU A 344 -4.39 -16.81 0.48
CA LEU A 344 -2.99 -17.10 0.84
C LEU A 344 -1.97 -16.72 -0.25
N PRO A 345 -2.21 -16.96 -1.56
CA PRO A 345 -1.28 -16.54 -2.62
C PRO A 345 -1.06 -15.03 -2.68
N HIS A 346 -2.01 -14.24 -2.18
CA HIS A 346 -1.97 -12.78 -2.18
C HIS A 346 -1.40 -12.21 -0.87
N LEU A 347 -1.30 -13.04 0.18
CA LEU A 347 -0.76 -12.70 1.50
C LEU A 347 0.74 -12.99 1.63
N ASN A 348 1.49 -13.03 0.52
CA ASN A 348 2.91 -13.43 0.46
C ASN A 348 3.89 -12.62 1.31
N HIS A 349 3.43 -11.66 2.13
CA HIS A 349 4.27 -11.01 3.12
C HIS A 349 4.58 -11.98 4.28
N ARG A 350 5.83 -12.46 4.34
CA ARG A 350 6.31 -13.47 5.32
C ARG A 350 5.87 -13.19 6.76
N SER A 351 5.86 -11.92 7.20
CA SER A 351 5.45 -11.56 8.55
C SER A 351 3.95 -11.79 8.84
N MET A 352 3.07 -11.66 7.84
CA MET A 352 1.63 -11.84 8.02
C MET A 352 1.24 -13.30 8.12
N LEU A 353 1.85 -14.14 7.28
CA LEU A 353 1.65 -15.59 7.35
C LEU A 353 2.13 -16.15 8.70
N GLN A 354 3.23 -15.61 9.24
CA GLN A 354 3.74 -15.98 10.56
C GLN A 354 2.74 -15.71 11.70
N THR A 355 1.90 -14.68 11.58
CA THR A 355 0.85 -14.40 12.57
C THR A 355 -0.46 -15.13 12.30
N LEU A 356 -0.87 -15.23 11.03
CA LEU A 356 -2.16 -15.81 10.64
C LEU A 356 -2.20 -17.34 10.85
N LEU A 357 -1.15 -18.06 10.43
CA LEU A 357 -1.16 -19.53 10.45
C LEU A 357 -1.26 -20.13 11.86
N PRO A 358 -0.55 -19.63 12.90
CA PRO A 358 -0.74 -20.12 14.26
C PRO A 358 -2.17 -19.94 14.79
N ASP A 359 -2.86 -18.85 14.44
CA ASP A 359 -4.23 -18.64 14.86
C ASP A 359 -5.22 -19.52 14.09
N VAL A 360 -4.96 -19.76 12.80
CA VAL A 360 -5.69 -20.77 12.03
C VAL A 360 -5.52 -22.16 12.67
N GLN A 361 -4.30 -22.56 13.04
CA GLN A 361 -4.05 -23.83 13.72
C GLN A 361 -4.82 -23.96 15.03
N ARG A 362 -4.83 -22.89 15.85
CA ARG A 362 -5.63 -22.85 17.09
C ARG A 362 -7.13 -22.99 16.80
N LYS A 363 -7.63 -22.37 15.75
CA LYS A 363 -9.04 -22.46 15.34
C LYS A 363 -9.39 -23.84 14.78
N ILE A 364 -8.50 -24.49 14.01
CA ILE A 364 -8.64 -25.88 13.59
C ILE A 364 -8.74 -26.79 14.82
N LYS A 365 -7.80 -26.68 15.77
CA LYS A 365 -7.82 -27.45 17.03
C LYS A 365 -9.12 -27.23 17.82
N SER A 366 -9.59 -25.99 17.89
CA SER A 366 -10.87 -25.64 18.54
C SER A 366 -12.06 -26.30 17.84
N THR A 367 -12.08 -26.29 16.50
CA THR A 367 -13.08 -26.97 15.68
C THR A 367 -13.09 -28.47 15.92
N LEU A 368 -11.93 -29.12 15.92
CA LEU A 368 -11.81 -30.57 16.18
C LEU A 368 -12.32 -30.92 17.59
N THR A 369 -12.01 -30.08 18.59
CA THR A 369 -12.54 -30.23 19.94
C THR A 369 -14.06 -30.06 20.00
N PHE A 370 -14.60 -29.09 19.24
CA PHE A 370 -16.03 -28.87 19.10
C PHE A 370 -16.74 -30.07 18.46
N LEU A 371 -16.20 -30.59 17.34
CA LEU A 371 -16.69 -31.80 16.69
C LEU A 371 -16.65 -33.00 17.64
N ALA A 372 -15.55 -33.17 18.39
CA ALA A 372 -15.45 -34.24 19.37
C ALA A 372 -16.55 -34.14 20.45
N ARG A 373 -16.88 -32.94 20.92
CA ARG A 373 -17.98 -32.76 21.88
C ARG A 373 -19.36 -33.01 21.26
N ARG A 374 -19.54 -32.67 19.98
CA ARG A 374 -20.81 -32.81 19.28
C ARG A 374 -21.17 -34.28 19.02
N TYR A 375 -20.18 -35.06 18.60
CA TYR A 375 -20.29 -36.49 18.34
C TYR A 375 -19.84 -37.24 19.60
N LYS A 376 -20.80 -37.61 20.46
CA LYS A 376 -20.54 -38.30 21.72
C LYS A 376 -19.88 -39.67 21.47
N ASN A 377 -19.09 -40.15 22.43
CA ASN A 377 -18.38 -41.43 22.30
C ASN A 377 -19.31 -42.67 22.26
N ASP A 378 -20.56 -42.53 22.71
CA ASP A 378 -21.58 -43.59 22.74
C ASP A 378 -22.64 -43.43 21.63
N ALA A 379 -22.34 -42.61 20.62
CA ALA A 379 -23.20 -42.45 19.45
C ALA A 379 -23.20 -43.73 18.59
N ALA A 380 -24.16 -43.83 17.66
CA ALA A 380 -24.22 -44.97 16.73
C ALA A 380 -22.94 -45.01 15.87
N ASP A 381 -22.59 -46.18 15.32
CA ASP A 381 -21.39 -46.32 14.48
C ASP A 381 -21.39 -45.32 13.29
N ASP A 382 -22.57 -45.04 12.72
CA ASP A 382 -22.74 -44.04 11.65
C ASP A 382 -22.32 -42.63 12.10
N ASP A 383 -22.68 -42.22 13.32
CA ASP A 383 -22.30 -40.91 13.87
C ASP A 383 -20.77 -40.80 14.09
N ILE A 384 -20.10 -41.93 14.34
CA ILE A 384 -18.64 -41.97 14.52
C ILE A 384 -17.93 -41.82 13.17
N MET A 385 -18.45 -42.47 12.12
CA MET A 385 -17.92 -42.31 10.76
C MET A 385 -18.09 -40.86 10.28
N ASP A 386 -19.25 -40.27 10.53
CA ASP A 386 -19.52 -38.85 10.25
C ASP A 386 -18.51 -37.94 10.96
N TYR A 387 -18.17 -38.23 12.22
CA TYR A 387 -17.15 -37.47 12.96
C TYR A 387 -15.79 -37.48 12.24
N PHE A 388 -15.30 -38.64 11.79
CA PHE A 388 -14.02 -38.74 11.11
C PHE A 388 -14.04 -38.04 9.76
N GLN A 389 -15.13 -38.17 9.01
CA GLN A 389 -15.32 -37.46 7.74
C GLN A 389 -15.31 -35.94 7.93
N GLN A 390 -15.96 -35.42 8.97
CA GLN A 390 -15.93 -33.98 9.29
C GLN A 390 -14.55 -33.52 9.77
N CYS A 391 -13.82 -34.33 10.54
CA CYS A 391 -12.45 -34.01 10.91
C CYS A 391 -11.52 -33.97 9.69
N GLN A 392 -11.67 -34.93 8.77
CA GLN A 392 -10.93 -34.98 7.52
C GLN A 392 -11.21 -33.75 6.66
N SER A 393 -12.49 -33.35 6.48
CA SER A 393 -12.86 -32.16 5.70
C SER A 393 -12.31 -30.86 6.30
N VAL A 394 -12.11 -30.81 7.62
CA VAL A 394 -11.48 -29.68 8.31
C VAL A 394 -9.96 -29.65 8.11
N ILE A 395 -9.27 -30.79 8.19
CA ILE A 395 -7.80 -30.85 8.21
C ILE A 395 -7.21 -30.94 6.80
N GLN A 396 -7.81 -31.72 5.91
CA GLN A 396 -7.26 -32.07 4.59
C GLN A 396 -6.84 -30.84 3.76
N PRO A 397 -7.63 -29.75 3.65
CA PRO A 397 -7.24 -28.60 2.83
C PRO A 397 -5.96 -27.90 3.32
N TRP A 398 -5.60 -28.09 4.58
CA TRP A 398 -4.42 -27.49 5.19
C TRP A 398 -3.14 -28.32 5.03
N ARG A 399 -3.23 -29.55 4.50
CA ARG A 399 -2.08 -30.44 4.33
C ARG A 399 -0.99 -29.85 3.45
N MET A 400 -1.36 -28.99 2.49
CA MET A 400 -0.39 -28.35 1.59
C MET A 400 0.24 -27.07 2.16
N ILE A 401 -0.34 -26.53 3.24
CA ILE A 401 0.04 -25.21 3.79
C ILE A 401 0.76 -25.39 5.12
N LEU A 402 0.30 -26.33 5.95
CA LEU A 402 0.86 -26.62 7.26
C LEU A 402 1.93 -27.70 7.17
N GLU A 403 2.93 -27.61 8.05
CA GLU A 403 3.94 -28.65 8.21
C GLU A 403 3.29 -29.98 8.59
N THR A 404 3.79 -31.07 8.02
CA THR A 404 3.27 -32.42 8.25
C THR A 404 3.21 -32.78 9.73
N GLN A 405 4.22 -32.36 10.52
CA GLN A 405 4.24 -32.61 11.96
C GLN A 405 3.06 -31.97 12.70
N ILE A 406 2.62 -30.79 12.27
CA ILE A 406 1.48 -30.09 12.87
C ILE A 406 0.19 -30.86 12.57
N ILE A 407 0.03 -31.34 11.33
CA ILE A 407 -1.10 -32.19 10.94
C ILE A 407 -1.15 -33.46 11.78
N TYR A 408 -0.02 -34.16 11.91
CA TYR A 408 0.08 -35.36 12.73
C TYR A 408 -0.26 -35.10 14.20
N ASN A 409 0.23 -34.00 14.77
CA ASN A 409 -0.10 -33.64 16.16
C ASN A 409 -1.61 -33.36 16.31
N LEU A 410 -2.25 -32.66 15.38
CA LEU A 410 -3.70 -32.40 15.42
C LEU A 410 -4.51 -33.70 15.36
N VAL A 411 -4.12 -34.63 14.49
CA VAL A 411 -4.80 -35.93 14.31
C VAL A 411 -4.55 -36.83 15.52
N SER A 412 -3.32 -36.90 16.02
CA SER A 412 -2.93 -37.68 17.19
C SER A 412 -3.66 -37.22 18.46
N GLU A 413 -3.83 -35.91 18.66
CA GLU A 413 -4.56 -35.39 19.82
C GLU A 413 -6.09 -35.58 19.74
N SER A 414 -6.68 -35.53 18.54
CA SER A 414 -8.14 -35.45 18.38
C SER A 414 -8.80 -36.75 17.89
N MET A 415 -8.21 -37.40 16.88
CA MET A 415 -8.80 -38.53 16.17
C MET A 415 -8.29 -39.88 16.71
N VAL A 416 -6.98 -40.00 16.97
CA VAL A 416 -6.35 -41.28 17.38
C VAL A 416 -6.99 -41.90 18.63
N PRO A 417 -7.28 -41.16 19.72
CA PRO A 417 -7.93 -41.75 20.89
C PRO A 417 -9.33 -42.32 20.61
N ARG A 418 -10.01 -41.79 19.59
CA ARG A 418 -11.34 -42.27 19.16
C ARG A 418 -11.23 -43.43 18.20
N LEU A 419 -10.27 -43.41 17.28
CA LEU A 419 -9.94 -44.54 16.43
C LEU A 419 -9.60 -45.76 17.29
N GLY A 420 -8.79 -45.58 18.33
CA GLY A 420 -8.45 -46.65 19.26
C GLY A 420 -9.69 -47.30 19.88
N ARG A 421 -10.63 -46.49 20.41
CA ARG A 421 -11.90 -47.01 20.96
C ARG A 421 -12.84 -47.62 19.91
N LEU A 422 -12.78 -47.16 18.66
CA LEU A 422 -13.57 -47.72 17.57
C LEU A 422 -13.03 -49.11 17.19
N LEU A 423 -11.72 -49.24 17.08
CA LEU A 423 -11.03 -50.50 16.81
C LEU A 423 -11.16 -51.47 17.99
N SER A 424 -11.13 -51.00 19.23
CA SER A 424 -11.31 -51.85 20.42
C SER A 424 -12.72 -52.47 20.51
N LYS A 425 -13.69 -51.93 19.77
CA LYS A 425 -15.05 -52.50 19.66
C LYS A 425 -15.18 -53.46 18.48
N MET A 426 -14.13 -53.63 17.68
CA MET A 426 -14.13 -54.51 16.51
C MET A 426 -14.10 -55.96 16.96
N THR A 427 -15.11 -56.74 16.54
CA THR A 427 -15.15 -58.17 16.80
C THR A 427 -14.48 -58.91 15.66
N ILE A 428 -13.39 -59.61 15.96
CA ILE A 428 -12.69 -60.45 15.00
C ILE A 428 -13.31 -61.84 15.08
N SER A 429 -13.79 -62.36 13.96
CA SER A 429 -14.42 -63.69 13.91
C SER A 429 -13.58 -64.62 13.05
N ILE A 430 -13.20 -65.77 13.59
CA ILE A 430 -12.45 -66.81 12.84
C ILE A 430 -13.39 -67.59 11.89
N SER A 431 -14.70 -67.42 12.03
CA SER A 431 -15.67 -67.96 11.10
C SER A 431 -15.52 -67.28 9.74
N GLY A 432 -15.45 -68.04 8.64
CA GLY A 432 -15.34 -67.50 7.27
C GLY A 432 -16.56 -66.69 6.79
N LYS A 433 -17.40 -66.19 7.70
CA LYS A 433 -18.41 -65.16 7.42
C LYS A 433 -17.71 -63.84 7.14
N LYS A 434 -18.41 -62.94 6.43
CA LYS A 434 -17.91 -61.60 6.10
C LYS A 434 -17.66 -60.82 7.40
N GLN A 435 -16.39 -60.67 7.76
CA GLN A 435 -15.94 -59.75 8.79
C GLN A 435 -16.04 -58.32 8.24
N ASP A 436 -16.52 -57.40 9.08
CA ASP A 436 -16.57 -55.98 8.73
C ASP A 436 -15.20 -55.34 9.02
N TRP A 437 -14.51 -54.94 7.94
CA TRP A 437 -13.20 -54.29 8.01
C TRP A 437 -13.28 -52.76 7.86
N SER A 438 -14.50 -52.20 7.74
CA SER A 438 -14.71 -50.76 7.50
C SER A 438 -13.95 -49.86 8.47
N ARG A 439 -13.85 -50.26 9.74
CA ARG A 439 -13.12 -49.51 10.79
C ARG A 439 -11.61 -49.51 10.58
N LEU A 440 -11.05 -50.62 10.10
CA LEU A 440 -9.62 -50.70 9.77
C LEU A 440 -9.35 -50.00 8.43
N ASP A 441 -10.25 -50.14 7.47
CA ASP A 441 -10.18 -49.47 6.17
C ASP A 441 -10.10 -47.94 6.35
N LEU A 442 -10.87 -47.38 7.29
CA LEU A 442 -10.78 -45.95 7.66
C LEU A 442 -9.38 -45.57 8.16
N VAL A 443 -8.73 -46.42 8.97
CA VAL A 443 -7.40 -46.14 9.52
C VAL A 443 -6.34 -46.19 8.41
N CYS A 444 -6.47 -47.14 7.49
CA CYS A 444 -5.65 -47.20 6.28
C CYS A 444 -5.87 -45.98 5.38
N GLU A 445 -7.12 -45.57 5.17
CA GLU A 445 -7.46 -44.38 4.38
C GLU A 445 -6.81 -43.11 4.97
N LEU A 446 -6.88 -42.92 6.29
CA LEU A 446 -6.25 -41.78 6.95
C LEU A 446 -4.72 -41.79 6.83
N LEU A 447 -4.10 -42.97 6.80
CA LEU A 447 -2.67 -43.12 6.53
C LEU A 447 -2.34 -42.77 5.07
N ASP A 448 -3.12 -43.29 4.12
CA ASP A 448 -2.91 -43.09 2.68
C ASP A 448 -3.06 -41.62 2.27
N ILE A 449 -4.01 -40.92 2.90
CA ILE A 449 -4.20 -39.47 2.72
C ILE A 449 -3.14 -38.67 3.51
N GLY A 450 -2.26 -39.32 4.27
CA GLY A 450 -1.18 -38.67 5.01
C GLY A 450 -1.67 -37.80 6.16
N LEU A 451 -2.84 -38.10 6.72
CA LEU A 451 -3.34 -37.46 7.94
C LEU A 451 -2.83 -38.17 9.19
N LEU A 452 -2.64 -39.49 9.12
CA LEU A 452 -2.14 -40.30 10.22
C LEU A 452 -0.63 -40.51 10.10
N SER A 453 0.10 -40.37 11.20
CA SER A 453 1.52 -40.71 11.22
C SER A 453 1.71 -42.23 11.19
N GLN A 454 2.83 -42.70 10.64
CA GLN A 454 3.15 -44.14 10.67
C GLN A 454 3.22 -44.69 12.10
N PHE A 455 3.68 -43.87 13.05
CA PHE A 455 3.76 -44.23 14.46
C PHE A 455 2.37 -44.45 15.06
N ASP A 456 1.44 -43.52 14.84
CA ASP A 456 0.06 -43.65 15.34
C ASP A 456 -0.66 -44.83 14.67
N PHE A 457 -0.43 -45.05 13.36
CA PHE A 457 -0.98 -46.20 12.64
C PHE A 457 -0.53 -47.52 13.26
N ILE A 458 0.79 -47.72 13.43
CA ILE A 458 1.34 -48.94 14.04
C ILE A 458 0.80 -49.10 15.45
N SER A 459 0.76 -48.03 16.24
CA SER A 459 0.25 -48.06 17.61
C SER A 459 -1.22 -48.50 17.68
N LEU A 460 -2.07 -48.03 16.75
CA LEU A 460 -3.48 -48.42 16.67
C LEU A 460 -3.64 -49.90 16.25
N VAL A 461 -2.87 -50.36 15.26
CA VAL A 461 -2.94 -51.73 14.77
C VAL A 461 -2.42 -52.71 15.81
N GLU A 462 -1.24 -52.46 16.39
CA GLU A 462 -0.65 -53.33 17.41
C GLU A 462 -1.46 -53.32 18.70
N GLY A 463 -1.86 -52.13 19.17
CA GLY A 463 -2.55 -51.96 20.43
C GLY A 463 -3.95 -52.56 20.42
N GLU A 464 -4.77 -52.21 19.43
CA GLU A 464 -6.19 -52.55 19.45
C GLU A 464 -6.49 -53.78 18.58
N VAL A 465 -6.02 -53.82 17.33
CA VAL A 465 -6.39 -54.89 16.39
C VAL A 465 -5.68 -56.19 16.71
N MET A 466 -4.36 -56.16 16.90
CA MET A 466 -3.57 -57.37 17.13
C MET A 466 -3.84 -57.99 18.51
N SER A 467 -4.11 -57.17 19.53
CA SER A 467 -4.51 -57.65 20.86
C SER A 467 -5.82 -58.45 20.77
N HIS A 468 -6.87 -57.89 20.15
CA HIS A 468 -8.15 -58.61 19.98
C HIS A 468 -8.01 -59.86 19.10
N TRP A 469 -7.16 -59.80 18.07
CA TRP A 469 -6.90 -60.96 17.22
C TRP A 469 -6.24 -62.09 18.01
N ALA A 470 -5.22 -61.76 18.83
CA ALA A 470 -4.52 -62.72 19.66
C ALA A 470 -5.47 -63.38 20.68
N ASP A 471 -6.32 -62.59 21.35
CA ASP A 471 -7.32 -63.10 22.31
C ASP A 471 -8.31 -64.05 21.62
N THR A 472 -8.86 -63.64 20.48
CA THR A 472 -9.80 -64.47 19.69
C THR A 472 -9.15 -65.79 19.25
N MET A 473 -7.89 -65.73 18.80
CA MET A 473 -7.13 -66.91 18.41
C MET A 473 -6.87 -67.83 19.60
N HIS A 474 -6.52 -67.28 20.75
CA HIS A 474 -6.30 -68.05 21.98
C HIS A 474 -7.57 -68.76 22.43
N GLU A 475 -8.72 -68.06 22.48
CA GLU A 475 -10.02 -68.64 22.82
C GLU A 475 -10.41 -69.76 21.85
N TRP A 476 -10.19 -69.56 20.55
CA TRP A 476 -10.51 -70.56 19.54
C TRP A 476 -9.62 -71.80 19.62
N ILE A 477 -8.31 -71.63 19.80
CA ILE A 477 -7.38 -72.75 20.02
C ILE A 477 -7.79 -73.52 21.28
N SER A 478 -8.08 -72.80 22.37
CA SER A 478 -8.49 -73.40 23.65
C SER A 478 -9.79 -74.17 23.53
N SER A 479 -10.82 -73.60 22.91
CA SER A 479 -12.11 -74.26 22.67
C SER A 479 -11.97 -75.51 21.79
N LYS A 480 -11.07 -75.47 20.78
CA LYS A 480 -10.77 -76.66 19.97
C LYS A 480 -10.07 -77.75 20.76
N MET A 481 -9.16 -77.39 21.67
CA MET A 481 -8.48 -78.36 22.53
C MET A 481 -9.44 -78.99 23.54
N GLU A 482 -10.38 -78.23 24.09
CA GLU A 482 -11.43 -78.74 24.98
C GLU A 482 -12.36 -79.71 24.25
N LYS A 483 -12.88 -79.33 23.08
CA LYS A 483 -13.70 -80.22 22.24
C LYS A 483 -12.96 -81.49 21.87
N LYS A 484 -11.67 -81.40 21.54
CA LYS A 484 -10.86 -82.57 21.23
C LYS A 484 -10.70 -83.49 22.45
N LYS A 485 -10.52 -82.94 23.65
CA LYS A 485 -10.46 -83.74 24.89
C LYS A 485 -11.80 -84.40 25.23
N GLU A 486 -12.92 -83.72 24.96
CA GLU A 486 -14.26 -84.31 25.06
C GLU A 486 -14.43 -85.45 24.05
N ASP A 487 -14.00 -85.26 22.80
CA ASP A 487 -14.06 -86.30 21.76
C ASP A 487 -13.11 -87.49 22.05
N GLU A 488 -11.99 -87.29 22.75
CA GLU A 488 -11.00 -88.33 23.10
C GLU A 488 -11.25 -88.98 24.48
N GLY A 489 -12.21 -88.50 25.26
CA GLY A 489 -12.37 -88.82 26.70
C GLY A 489 -13.79 -89.15 27.18
N GLU A 490 -14.58 -89.89 26.41
CA GLU A 490 -15.72 -90.77 26.78
C GLU A 490 -16.31 -91.28 25.45
N VAL A 491 -15.93 -92.47 24.99
CA VAL A 491 -16.46 -93.76 25.47
C VAL A 491 -15.59 -94.48 26.50
#